data_AF-Q4QP88-F1
#
_entry.id   AF-Q4QP88-F1
#
_cell.length_a   1.000
_cell.length_b   1.000
_cell.length_c   1.000
_cell.angle_alpha   90.00
_cell.angle_beta   90.00
_cell.angle_gamma   90.00
#
_symmetry.space_group_name_H-M   'P 1'
#
loop_
_entity.id
_entity.type
_entity.pdbx_description
1 polymer ?
#
loop_
_entity_poly.entity_id
_entity_poly.type
_entity_poly.pdbx_seq_one_letter_code
_entity_poly.pdbx_strand_id
1 'polypeptide(L)'
;MVEGANQYIGAGNMYNGDVEDLNKPHLYMMSQMEKPTTKAELKSALQGYLIQNEYQDMNNNDKLIDETYDCTELFNALCDVLTRLGYIQPVNL
;
A
#
# COMPACT_ATOMS: atom_id res chain seq x y z
N MET A 1 4.28 0.66 16.14
CA MET A 1 3.48 -0.52 15.75
C MET A 1 2.46 -0.05 14.73
N VAL A 2 2.62 -0.46 13.47
CA VAL A 2 1.69 -0.18 12.36
C VAL A 2 0.40 -1.02 12.52
N GLU A 3 0.44 -2.08 13.34
CA GLU A 3 -0.66 -3.02 13.59
C GLU A 3 -1.91 -2.42 14.27
N GLY A 4 -1.82 -1.25 14.92
CA GLY A 4 -2.95 -0.63 15.63
C GLY A 4 -3.70 0.46 14.84
N ALA A 5 -3.20 0.87 13.68
CA ALA A 5 -3.75 1.99 12.95
C ALA A 5 -4.91 1.57 12.04
N ASN A 6 -6.06 2.22 12.22
CA ASN A 6 -7.24 1.99 11.37
C ASN A 6 -7.25 2.85 10.10
N GLN A 7 -6.43 3.91 10.08
CA GLN A 7 -6.35 4.88 9.00
C GLN A 7 -4.91 5.32 8.76
N TYR A 8 -4.62 5.72 7.52
CA TYR A 8 -3.37 6.32 7.10
C TYR A 8 -3.63 7.65 6.43
N ILE A 9 -2.66 8.56 6.50
CA ILE A 9 -2.64 9.82 5.78
C ILE A 9 -1.25 10.05 5.18
N GLY A 10 -1.18 10.72 4.03
CA GLY A 10 0.08 11.18 3.46
C GLY A 10 0.84 12.13 4.41
N ALA A 11 2.16 12.00 4.43
CA ALA A 11 3.07 12.80 5.23
C ALA A 11 4.02 13.63 4.36
N GLY A 12 4.82 14.51 4.97
CA GLY A 12 5.59 15.54 4.27
C GLY A 12 6.45 15.04 3.11
N ASN A 13 7.04 13.84 3.22
CA ASN A 13 7.89 13.30 2.15
C ASN A 13 7.10 12.87 0.90
N MET A 14 5.79 12.62 1.00
CA MET A 14 4.94 12.32 -0.17
C MET A 14 4.92 13.46 -1.19
N TYR A 15 5.22 14.68 -0.75
CA TYR A 15 5.27 15.87 -1.58
C TYR A 15 6.70 16.27 -1.98
N ASN A 16 7.71 15.56 -1.47
CA ASN A 16 9.10 15.77 -1.85
C ASN A 16 9.44 14.87 -3.05
N GLY A 17 9.81 15.50 -4.17
CA GLY A 17 10.05 14.83 -5.46
C GLY A 17 11.33 13.98 -5.55
N ASP A 18 12.09 13.86 -4.46
CA ASP A 18 13.19 12.90 -4.33
C ASP A 18 12.57 11.54 -4.02
N VAL A 19 12.15 10.85 -5.08
CA VAL A 19 11.54 9.53 -4.99
C VAL A 19 12.68 8.54 -4.73
N GLU A 20 12.76 8.02 -3.50
CA GLU A 20 13.54 6.80 -3.23
C GLU A 20 13.06 5.67 -4.16
N ASP A 21 13.86 4.62 -4.37
CA ASP A 21 13.60 3.55 -5.38
C ASP A 21 12.36 2.70 -5.02
N LEU A 22 11.18 3.29 -5.20
CA LEU A 22 9.87 2.76 -4.88
C LEU A 22 9.29 2.06 -6.10
N ASN A 23 8.81 0.83 -5.90
CA ASN A 23 8.10 0.11 -6.95
C ASN A 23 6.69 0.71 -7.21
N LYS A 24 6.05 0.31 -8.31
CA LYS A 24 4.73 0.80 -8.70
C LYS A 24 3.63 0.63 -7.62
N PRO A 25 3.53 -0.52 -6.90
CA PRO A 25 2.61 -0.65 -5.77
C PRO A 25 2.79 0.41 -4.67
N HIS A 26 4.02 0.78 -4.30
CA HIS A 26 4.25 1.85 -3.33
C HIS A 26 3.68 3.18 -3.83
N LEU A 27 4.00 3.56 -5.06
CA LEU A 27 3.55 4.80 -5.67
C LEU A 27 2.02 4.86 -5.78
N TYR A 28 1.39 3.75 -6.15
CA TYR A 28 -0.06 3.66 -6.21
C TYR A 28 -0.70 3.80 -4.82
N MET A 29 -0.17 3.13 -3.79
CA MET A 29 -0.69 3.28 -2.43
C MET A 29 -0.56 4.71 -1.91
N MET A 30 0.56 5.37 -2.18
CA MET A 30 0.76 6.78 -1.85
C MET A 30 -0.31 7.67 -2.50
N SER A 31 -0.63 7.45 -3.78
CA SER A 31 -1.63 8.26 -4.49
C SER A 31 -3.04 8.11 -3.93
N GLN A 32 -3.35 7.02 -3.21
CA GLN A 32 -4.64 6.86 -2.54
C GLN A 32 -4.74 7.66 -1.24
N MET A 33 -3.62 8.14 -0.69
CA MET A 33 -3.53 8.73 0.65
C MET A 33 -3.32 10.26 0.64
N GLU A 34 -3.69 10.96 -0.45
CA GLU A 34 -3.82 12.42 -0.46
C GLU A 34 -4.82 12.92 0.60
N LYS A 35 -5.76 12.05 1.00
CA LYS A 35 -6.68 12.23 2.12
C LYS A 35 -6.54 11.05 3.08
N PRO A 36 -7.00 11.19 4.34
CA PRO A 36 -7.09 10.05 5.25
C PRO A 36 -7.89 8.91 4.61
N THR A 37 -7.32 7.71 4.61
CA THR A 37 -7.93 6.50 4.05
C THR A 37 -7.87 5.37 5.06
N THR A 38 -8.94 4.57 5.15
CA THR A 38 -8.93 3.43 6.06
C THR A 38 -8.02 2.31 5.57
N LYS A 39 -7.51 1.49 6.51
CA LYS A 39 -6.72 0.30 6.18
C LYS A 39 -7.48 -0.64 5.22
N ALA A 40 -8.79 -0.78 5.43
CA ALA A 40 -9.64 -1.65 4.61
C ALA A 40 -9.80 -1.14 3.17
N GLU A 41 -10.09 0.15 3.00
CA GLU A 41 -10.21 0.76 1.67
C GLU A 41 -8.88 0.71 0.92
N LEU A 42 -7.78 1.03 1.60
CA LEU A 42 -6.45 1.01 0.98
C LEU A 42 -6.02 -0.41 0.58
N LYS A 43 -6.32 -1.42 1.42
CA LYS A 43 -6.06 -2.83 1.09
C LYS A 43 -6.89 -3.28 -0.12
N SER A 44 -8.18 -2.92 -0.15
CA SER A 44 -9.06 -3.22 -1.29
C SER A 44 -8.57 -2.54 -2.57
N ALA A 45 -8.16 -1.28 -2.49
CA ALA A 45 -7.59 -0.55 -3.62
C ALA A 45 -6.30 -1.19 -4.14
N LEU A 46 -5.42 -1.67 -3.26
CA LEU A 46 -4.22 -2.42 -3.64
C LEU A 46 -4.58 -3.72 -4.37
N GLN A 47 -5.53 -4.50 -3.85
CA GLN A 47 -5.97 -5.74 -4.50
C GLN A 47 -6.53 -5.47 -5.90
N GLY A 48 -7.41 -4.47 -6.04
CA GLY A 48 -7.95 -4.05 -7.33
C GLY A 48 -6.85 -3.64 -8.32
N TYR A 49 -5.85 -2.90 -7.86
CA TYR A 49 -4.70 -2.52 -8.68
C TYR A 49 -3.89 -3.73 -9.17
N LEU A 50 -3.62 -4.70 -8.31
CA LEU A 50 -2.88 -5.91 -8.66
C LEU A 50 -3.61 -6.72 -9.73
N ILE A 51 -4.93 -6.89 -9.58
CA ILE A 51 -5.78 -7.59 -10.54
C ILE A 51 -5.81 -6.85 -11.89
N GLN A 52 -6.04 -5.53 -11.88
CA GLN A 52 -6.14 -4.71 -13.10
C GLN A 52 -4.84 -4.66 -13.91
N ASN A 53 -3.70 -4.85 -13.25
CA ASN A 53 -2.38 -4.83 -13.89
C ASN A 53 -1.79 -6.25 -14.07
N GLU A 54 -2.62 -7.29 -13.94
CA GLU A 54 -2.25 -8.68 -14.20
C GLU A 54 -1.00 -9.15 -13.42
N TYR A 55 -0.86 -8.69 -12.18
CA TYR A 55 0.22 -9.17 -11.32
C TYR A 55 0.08 -10.66 -11.05
N GLN A 56 1.21 -11.35 -10.99
CA GLN A 56 1.28 -12.77 -10.67
C GLN A 56 1.54 -12.98 -9.19
N ASP A 57 0.86 -13.97 -8.61
CA ASP A 57 1.17 -14.50 -7.29
C ASP A 57 2.38 -15.42 -7.41
N MET A 58 3.56 -14.86 -7.14
CA MET A 58 4.84 -15.57 -7.18
C MET A 58 4.92 -16.73 -6.18
N ASN A 59 4.01 -16.78 -5.18
CA ASN A 59 3.94 -17.87 -4.22
C ASN A 59 2.96 -18.98 -4.64
N ASN A 60 2.18 -18.77 -5.71
CA ASN A 60 1.15 -19.69 -6.17
C ASN A 60 1.28 -20.00 -7.67
N ASN A 61 2.44 -20.56 -8.04
CA ASN A 61 2.75 -20.99 -9.42
C ASN A 61 2.59 -19.88 -10.46
N ASP A 62 2.90 -18.63 -10.10
CA ASP A 62 2.78 -17.46 -10.97
C ASP A 62 1.37 -17.27 -11.57
N LYS A 63 0.34 -17.78 -10.88
CA LYS A 63 -1.06 -17.55 -11.25
C LYS A 63 -1.36 -16.05 -11.15
N LEU A 64 -2.15 -15.52 -12.08
CA LEU A 64 -2.67 -14.16 -11.97
C LEU A 64 -3.44 -13.98 -10.66
N ILE A 65 -3.19 -12.85 -10.00
CA ILE A 65 -3.92 -12.42 -8.82
C ILE A 65 -5.39 -12.18 -9.19
N ASP A 66 -6.30 -12.66 -8.34
CA ASP A 66 -7.74 -12.50 -8.49
C ASP A 66 -8.38 -12.04 -7.15
N GLU A 67 -9.71 -11.94 -7.13
CA GLU A 67 -10.50 -11.52 -5.96
C GLU A 67 -10.29 -12.42 -4.71
N THR A 68 -9.75 -13.64 -4.88
CA THR A 68 -9.52 -14.60 -3.78
C THR A 68 -8.14 -14.49 -3.14
N TYR A 69 -7.24 -13.70 -3.75
CA TYR A 69 -5.89 -13.51 -3.23
C TYR A 69 -5.88 -12.66 -1.94
N ASP A 70 -5.30 -13.18 -0.87
CA ASP A 70 -5.11 -12.40 0.35
C ASP A 70 -3.83 -11.54 0.28
N CYS A 71 -4.00 -10.26 -0.03
CA CYS A 71 -2.89 -9.31 -0.08
C CYS A 71 -2.43 -8.77 1.29
N THR A 72 -2.81 -9.37 2.43
CA THR A 72 -2.47 -8.85 3.78
C THR A 72 -0.97 -8.64 3.98
N GLU A 73 -0.16 -9.64 3.68
CA GLU A 73 1.29 -9.58 3.94
C GLU A 73 1.97 -8.51 3.06
N LEU A 74 1.63 -8.51 1.77
CA LEU A 74 2.10 -7.50 0.82
C LEU A 74 1.69 -6.09 1.26
N PHE A 75 0.42 -5.90 1.64
CA PHE A 75 -0.08 -4.63 2.13
C PHE A 75 0.73 -4.12 3.33
N ASN A 76 0.96 -4.98 4.33
CA ASN A 76 1.71 -4.60 5.52
C ASN A 76 3.16 -4.25 5.17
N ALA A 77 3.82 -5.02 4.30
CA ALA A 77 5.19 -4.77 3.86
C ALA A 77 5.33 -3.41 3.15
N LEU A 78 4.39 -3.07 2.25
CA LEU A 78 4.37 -1.78 1.56
C LEU A 78 4.14 -0.62 2.54
N CYS A 79 3.17 -0.74 3.45
CA CYS A 79 2.91 0.27 4.48
C CYS A 79 4.11 0.48 5.42
N ASP A 80 4.81 -0.59 5.80
CA ASP A 80 6.00 -0.51 6.66
C ASP A 80 7.13 0.28 5.98
N VAL A 81 7.39 0.03 4.70
CA VAL A 81 8.37 0.80 3.92
C VAL A 81 7.96 2.27 3.85
N LEU A 82 6.73 2.56 3.42
CA LEU A 82 6.25 3.95 3.30
C LEU A 82 6.25 4.71 4.63
N THR A 83 5.94 4.04 5.73
CA THR A 83 5.97 4.63 7.07
C THR A 83 7.41 4.91 7.52
N ARG A 84 8.33 3.97 7.31
CA ARG A 84 9.75 4.14 7.66
C ARG A 84 10.40 5.29 6.90
N LEU A 85 10.02 5.46 5.64
CA LEU A 85 10.49 6.55 4.78
C LEU A 85 9.74 7.87 5.01
N GLY A 86 8.75 7.89 5.92
CA GLY A 86 8.00 9.09 6.26
C GLY A 86 7.07 9.59 5.15
N TYR A 87 6.70 8.73 4.19
CA TYR A 87 5.73 9.04 3.15
C TYR A 87 4.30 8.98 3.66
N ILE A 88 4.00 8.07 4.59
CA ILE A 88 2.69 7.95 5.22
C ILE A 88 2.83 7.91 6.73
N GLN A 89 1.76 8.30 7.42
CA GLN A 89 1.68 8.18 8.87
C GLN A 89 0.40 7.46 9.27
N PRO A 90 0.48 6.52 10.24
CA PRO A 90 -0.72 5.98 10.86
C PRO A 90 -1.45 7.10 11.62
N VAL A 91 -2.75 7.19 11.41
CA VAL A 91 -3.61 8.06 12.22
C VAL A 91 -4.01 7.28 13.46
N ASN A 92 -3.40 7.64 14.60
CA ASN A 92 -3.89 7.20 15.90
C ASN A 92 -5.10 8.08 16.25
N LEU A 93 -6.28 7.48 16.31
CA LEU A 93 -7.46 8.08 16.94
C LEU A 93 -7.29 8.10 18.46
#